data_AF-A0A660WQL7-F1
#
_entry.id   AF-A0A660WQL7-F1
#
_cell.length_a   1.000
_cell.length_b   1.000
_cell.length_c   1.000
_cell.angle_alpha   90.00
_cell.angle_beta   90.00
_cell.angle_gamma   90.00
#
_symmetry.space_group_name_H-M   'P 1'
#
loop_
_entity.id
_entity.type
_entity.pdbx_description
1 polymer ?
#
loop_
_entity_poly.entity_id
_entity_poly.type
_entity_poly.pdbx_seq_one_letter_code
_entity_poly.pdbx_strand_id
1 'polypeptide(L)'
;MRPGRNEYGEIKIHNEVIIAIARRATLEVEGVEKIASGFRKGLFSFLGRKKFFRGVAVEREGEQEVRILISLVVKFGVNIPEVVKAVQENVKRKLEEITGIIPLGVDVEVEKISSEGPGEVLESIREKSKED
;
A
#
# COMPACT_ATOMS: atom_id res chain seq x y z
N MET A 1 -9.63 -29.43 -4.67
CA MET A 1 -10.53 -28.33 -5.08
C MET A 1 -9.67 -27.08 -5.21
N ARG A 2 -9.55 -26.47 -6.40
CA ARG A 2 -8.80 -25.21 -6.55
C ARG A 2 -9.70 -24.06 -6.11
N PRO A 3 -9.34 -23.23 -5.12
CA PRO A 3 -10.20 -22.14 -4.70
C PRO A 3 -10.34 -21.15 -5.87
N GLY A 4 -11.57 -20.77 -6.20
CA GLY A 4 -11.87 -19.90 -7.34
C GLY A 4 -12.29 -20.62 -8.62
N ARG A 5 -12.25 -21.97 -8.69
CA ARG A 5 -12.86 -22.71 -9.81
C ARG A 5 -13.91 -23.68 -9.29
N ASN A 6 -15.16 -23.47 -9.69
CA ASN A 6 -16.28 -24.37 -9.41
C ASN A 6 -16.93 -24.82 -10.71
N GLU A 7 -17.92 -25.70 -10.60
CA GLU A 7 -18.74 -26.20 -11.71
C GLU A 7 -19.49 -25.09 -12.49
N TYR A 8 -19.51 -23.85 -11.97
CA TYR A 8 -20.12 -22.67 -12.59
C TYR A 8 -19.10 -21.69 -13.22
N GLY A 9 -17.79 -21.93 -13.08
CA GLY A 9 -16.76 -21.09 -13.71
C GLY A 9 -15.52 -20.81 -12.86
N GLU A 10 -14.79 -19.76 -13.25
CA GLU A 10 -13.52 -19.33 -12.64
C GLU A 10 -13.60 -17.87 -12.18
N ILE A 11 -13.32 -17.62 -10.90
CA ILE A 11 -13.28 -16.29 -10.28
C ILE A 11 -11.85 -15.77 -10.32
N LYS A 12 -11.64 -14.63 -11.00
CA LYS A 12 -10.35 -13.95 -11.05
C LYS A 12 -10.43 -12.61 -10.35
N ILE A 13 -9.62 -12.44 -9.31
CA ILE A 13 -9.43 -11.15 -8.64
C ILE A 13 -8.31 -10.40 -9.35
N HIS A 14 -8.55 -9.16 -9.73
CA HIS A 14 -7.53 -8.30 -10.35
C HIS A 14 -6.62 -7.65 -9.29
N ASN A 15 -5.36 -7.41 -9.63
CA ASN A 15 -4.41 -6.72 -8.72
C ASN A 15 -4.93 -5.36 -8.26
N GLU A 16 -5.70 -4.66 -9.10
CA GLU A 16 -6.27 -3.34 -8.76
C GLU A 16 -7.25 -3.42 -7.58
N VAL A 17 -7.97 -4.53 -7.44
CA VAL A 17 -8.87 -4.77 -6.29
C VAL A 17 -8.04 -5.00 -5.02
N ILE A 18 -6.96 -5.78 -5.10
CA ILE A 18 -6.04 -6.01 -3.98
C ILE A 18 -5.40 -4.69 -3.52
N ILE A 19 -4.95 -3.88 -4.48
CA ILE A 19 -4.37 -2.55 -4.22
C ILE A 19 -5.39 -1.65 -3.51
N ALA A 20 -6.64 -1.62 -3.98
CA ALA A 20 -7.68 -0.80 -3.37
C ALA A 20 -7.97 -1.20 -1.91
N ILE A 21 -8.05 -2.51 -1.64
CA ILE A 21 -8.28 -3.04 -0.29
C ILE A 21 -7.09 -2.72 0.61
N ALA A 22 -5.86 -3.03 0.18
CA ALA A 22 -4.65 -2.78 0.96
C ALA A 22 -4.48 -1.29 1.28
N ARG A 23 -4.76 -0.42 0.31
CA ARG A 23 -4.73 1.04 0.48
C ARG A 23 -5.74 1.49 1.54
N ARG A 24 -6.99 1.03 1.44
CA ARG A 24 -8.02 1.38 2.42
C ARG A 24 -7.66 0.90 3.81
N ALA A 25 -7.27 -0.37 3.94
CA ALA A 25 -6.89 -0.96 5.21
C ALA A 25 -5.68 -0.25 5.86
N THR A 26 -4.72 0.20 5.05
CA THR A 26 -3.58 0.96 5.58
C THR A 26 -4.01 2.31 6.17
N LEU A 27 -4.95 3.02 5.53
CA LEU A 27 -5.45 4.31 6.01
C LEU A 27 -6.38 4.20 7.23
N GLU A 28 -6.87 3.01 7.55
CA GLU A 28 -7.67 2.75 8.76
C GLU A 28 -6.81 2.62 10.02
N VAL A 29 -5.48 2.50 9.89
CA VAL A 29 -4.57 2.35 11.03
C VAL A 29 -4.18 3.70 11.60
N GLU A 30 -4.39 3.86 12.92
CA GLU A 30 -3.98 5.05 13.64
C GLU A 30 -2.46 5.27 13.57
N GLY A 31 -2.05 6.53 13.41
CA GLY A 31 -0.64 6.90 13.23
C GLY A 31 -0.16 6.88 11.78
N VAL A 32 -0.95 6.35 10.84
CA VAL A 32 -0.73 6.58 9.41
C VAL A 32 -1.30 7.94 9.03
N GLU A 33 -0.47 8.79 8.40
CA GLU A 33 -0.89 10.10 7.89
C GLU A 33 -1.44 9.96 6.46
N LYS A 34 -0.62 9.37 5.58
CA LYS A 34 -0.98 9.12 4.18
C LYS A 34 -0.14 7.99 3.61
N ILE A 35 -0.65 7.36 2.55
CA ILE A 35 0.14 6.44 1.72
C ILE A 35 0.96 7.29 0.76
N ALA A 36 2.24 6.94 0.61
CA ALA A 36 3.14 7.65 -0.28
C ALA A 36 2.61 7.65 -1.72
N SER A 37 2.54 8.81 -2.34
CA SER A 37 2.17 8.95 -3.75
C SER A 37 3.38 8.85 -4.70
N GLY A 38 4.59 8.67 -4.14
CA GLY A 38 5.85 8.80 -4.85
C GLY A 38 6.14 7.70 -5.87
N PHE A 39 6.12 8.07 -7.15
CA PHE A 39 6.79 7.32 -8.22
C PHE A 39 8.31 7.48 -8.04
N ARG A 40 8.96 6.64 -7.22
CA ARG A 40 10.41 6.67 -7.06
C ARG A 40 11.08 6.23 -8.38
N LYS A 41 11.63 7.21 -9.11
CA LYS A 41 12.46 7.05 -10.32
C LYS A 41 13.59 6.00 -10.20
N GLY A 42 13.99 5.60 -9.00
CA GLY A 42 15.12 4.69 -8.74
C GLY A 42 14.76 3.20 -8.55
N LEU A 43 13.49 2.84 -8.33
CA LEU A 43 13.12 1.42 -8.12
C LEU A 43 12.82 0.65 -9.42
N PHE A 44 12.94 1.33 -10.57
CA PHE A 44 12.69 0.74 -11.89
C PHE A 44 13.65 -0.39 -12.26
N SER A 45 14.86 -0.43 -11.68
CA SER A 45 15.87 -1.44 -12.05
C SER A 45 15.50 -2.87 -11.61
N PHE A 46 14.70 -3.01 -10.53
CA PHE A 46 14.14 -4.31 -10.11
C PHE A 46 12.71 -4.55 -10.65
N LEU A 47 12.05 -3.53 -11.20
CA LEU A 47 10.62 -3.51 -11.46
C LEU A 47 10.30 -3.67 -12.95
N GLY A 48 10.89 -4.69 -13.58
CA GLY A 48 10.80 -4.90 -15.02
C GLY A 48 9.38 -5.11 -15.59
N ARG A 49 8.33 -5.39 -14.79
CA ARG A 49 6.95 -5.64 -15.28
C ARG A 49 5.82 -5.46 -14.24
N LYS A 50 5.94 -4.61 -13.21
CA LYS A 50 4.90 -4.57 -12.14
C LYS A 50 4.28 -3.18 -11.98
N LYS A 51 2.95 -3.14 -12.01
CA LYS A 51 2.12 -1.94 -11.87
C LYS A 51 2.25 -1.41 -10.42
N PHE A 52 3.04 -0.37 -10.23
CA PHE A 52 3.06 0.42 -9.00
C PHE A 52 1.91 1.43 -9.06
N PHE A 53 0.95 1.36 -8.13
CA PHE A 53 -0.17 2.29 -8.10
C PHE A 53 -0.24 2.99 -6.75
N ARG A 54 0.07 4.29 -6.76
CA ARG A 54 -0.21 5.21 -5.65
C ARG A 54 0.27 4.72 -4.27
N GLY A 55 1.50 4.18 -4.20
CA GLY A 55 2.16 3.73 -2.97
C GLY A 55 1.93 2.30 -2.54
N VAL A 56 1.19 1.51 -3.33
CA VAL A 56 1.03 0.07 -3.10
C VAL A 56 1.44 -0.69 -4.36
N ALA A 57 2.25 -1.73 -4.17
CA ALA A 57 2.63 -2.65 -5.22
C ALA A 57 2.23 -4.07 -4.83
N VAL A 58 1.80 -4.83 -5.83
CA VAL A 58 1.34 -6.20 -5.66
C VAL A 58 2.13 -7.08 -6.59
N GLU A 59 2.83 -8.05 -6.01
CA GLU A 59 3.56 -9.07 -6.74
C GLU A 59 2.82 -10.40 -6.61
N ARG A 60 2.61 -11.07 -7.75
CA ARG A 60 2.03 -12.42 -7.78
C ARG A 60 3.11 -13.43 -8.14
N GLU A 61 3.29 -14.42 -7.28
CA GLU A 61 4.11 -15.61 -7.55
C GLU A 61 3.23 -16.79 -8.03
N GLY A 62 1.91 -16.70 -7.84
CA GLY A 62 0.91 -17.68 -8.28
C GLY A 62 -0.51 -17.11 -8.25
N GLU A 63 -1.55 -17.96 -8.33
CA GLU A 63 -2.96 -17.50 -8.30
C GLU A 63 -3.36 -16.94 -6.93
N GLN A 64 -2.80 -17.47 -5.85
CA GLN A 64 -3.09 -17.07 -4.45
C GLN A 64 -1.86 -16.55 -3.70
N GLU A 65 -0.70 -16.66 -4.30
CA GLU A 65 0.57 -16.26 -3.70
C GLU A 65 0.84 -14.80 -4.05
N VAL A 66 0.47 -13.92 -3.11
CA VAL A 66 0.55 -12.47 -3.28
C VAL A 66 1.49 -11.88 -2.23
N ARG A 67 2.47 -11.09 -2.68
CA ARG A 67 3.26 -10.20 -1.83
C ARG A 67 2.82 -8.76 -2.05
N ILE A 68 2.78 -7.99 -0.97
CA ILE A 68 2.31 -6.61 -0.99
C ILE A 68 3.40 -5.73 -0.41
N LEU A 69 3.78 -4.70 -1.16
CA LEU A 69 4.67 -3.64 -0.69
C LEU A 69 3.86 -2.36 -0.53
N ILE A 70 3.96 -1.74 0.64
CA ILE A 70 3.23 -0.53 1.00
C ILE A 70 4.23 0.54 1.43
N SER A 71 4.22 1.68 0.76
CA SER A 71 5.02 2.85 1.14
C SER A 71 4.11 3.88 1.81
N LEU A 72 4.43 4.31 3.02
CA LEU A 72 3.57 5.21 3.79
C LEU A 72 4.34 6.31 4.54
N VAL A 73 3.59 7.33 4.93
CA VAL A 73 4.02 8.42 5.81
C VAL A 73 3.30 8.26 7.13
N VAL A 74 4.07 8.22 8.22
CA VAL A 74 3.55 8.12 9.58
C VAL A 74 3.52 9.49 10.26
N LYS A 75 2.67 9.66 11.27
CA LYS A 75 2.63 10.86 12.10
C LYS A 75 3.85 10.95 13.01
N PHE A 76 4.27 12.17 13.35
CA PHE A 76 5.28 12.39 14.38
C PHE A 76 4.78 11.94 15.76
N GLY A 77 5.68 11.44 16.60
CA GLY A 77 5.36 11.01 17.97
C GLY A 77 4.74 9.61 18.10
N VAL A 78 4.59 8.87 17.00
CA VAL A 78 4.09 7.48 17.04
C VAL A 78 5.22 6.46 17.16
N ASN A 79 4.90 5.31 17.73
CA ASN A 79 5.79 4.14 17.76
C ASN A 79 5.78 3.45 16.39
N ILE A 80 6.80 3.72 15.56
CA ILE A 80 6.83 3.23 14.17
C ILE A 80 6.70 1.70 14.07
N PRO A 81 7.46 0.87 14.81
CA PRO A 81 7.27 -0.59 14.81
C PRO A 81 5.84 -1.04 15.10
N GLU A 82 5.15 -0.36 16.02
CA GLU A 82 3.78 -0.69 16.41
C GLU A 82 2.79 -0.36 15.30
N VAL A 83 2.92 0.83 14.70
CA VAL A 83 2.10 1.25 13.54
C VAL A 83 2.33 0.31 12.36
N VAL A 84 3.59 -0.03 12.06
CA VAL A 84 3.94 -0.96 10.96
C VAL A 84 3.29 -2.33 11.19
N LYS A 85 3.40 -2.87 12.41
CA LYS A 85 2.78 -4.15 12.75
C LYS A 85 1.26 -4.09 12.59
N ALA A 86 0.62 -3.02 13.07
CA ALA A 86 -0.81 -2.81 12.93
C ALA A 86 -1.25 -2.71 11.45
N VAL A 87 -0.46 -2.06 10.59
CA VAL A 87 -0.71 -2.02 9.14
C VAL A 87 -0.63 -3.42 8.53
N GLN A 88 0.41 -4.18 8.85
CA GLN A 88 0.58 -5.55 8.33
C GLN A 88 -0.60 -6.45 8.73
N GLU A 89 -1.00 -6.41 10.01
CA GLU A 89 -2.12 -7.20 10.53
C GLU A 89 -3.45 -6.77 9.91
N ASN A 90 -3.72 -5.46 9.82
CA ASN A 90 -4.98 -4.97 9.26
C ASN A 90 -5.12 -5.29 7.77
N VAL A 91 -4.06 -5.10 6.99
CA VAL A 91 -4.06 -5.40 5.54
C VAL A 91 -4.26 -6.90 5.31
N LYS A 92 -3.53 -7.75 6.03
CA LYS A 92 -3.66 -9.21 5.93
C LYS A 92 -5.09 -9.64 6.24
N ARG A 93 -5.64 -9.19 7.37
CA ARG A 93 -7.01 -9.50 7.80
C ARG A 93 -8.04 -9.07 6.75
N LYS A 94 -7.95 -7.83 6.25
CA LYS A 94 -8.94 -7.30 5.29
C LYS A 94 -8.91 -8.01 3.94
N LEU A 95 -7.74 -8.42 3.47
CA LEU A 95 -7.63 -9.20 2.23
C LEU A 95 -8.22 -10.59 2.39
N GLU A 96 -7.95 -11.25 3.51
CA GLU A 96 -8.52 -12.56 3.81
C GLU A 96 -10.05 -12.48 3.93
N GLU A 97 -10.59 -11.51 4.68
CA GLU A 97 -12.03 -11.30 4.87
C GLU A 97 -12.79 -11.04 3.57
N ILE A 98 -12.22 -10.23 2.66
CA ILE A 98 -12.93 -9.77 1.45
C ILE A 98 -12.70 -10.71 0.27
N THR A 99 -11.49 -11.24 0.14
CA THR A 99 -11.05 -11.94 -1.08
C THR A 99 -10.71 -13.41 -0.84
N GLY A 100 -10.61 -13.84 0.41
CA GLY A 100 -10.12 -15.16 0.78
C GLY A 100 -8.64 -15.39 0.48
N ILE A 101 -7.90 -14.33 0.11
CA ILE A 101 -6.46 -14.40 -0.19
C ILE A 101 -5.69 -14.13 1.10
N ILE A 102 -4.80 -15.06 1.45
CA ILE A 102 -3.80 -14.87 2.51
C ILE A 102 -2.48 -14.49 1.85
N PRO A 103 -2.02 -13.22 1.96
CA PRO A 103 -0.76 -12.82 1.35
C PRO A 103 0.43 -13.54 2.01
N LEU A 104 1.46 -13.83 1.20
CA LEU A 104 2.73 -14.40 1.67
C LEU A 104 3.46 -13.45 2.62
N GLY A 105 3.29 -12.14 2.38
CA GLY A 105 3.91 -11.09 3.18
C GLY A 105 3.34 -9.72 2.84
N VAL A 106 3.39 -8.84 3.84
CA VAL A 106 3.08 -7.41 3.69
C VAL A 106 4.33 -6.65 4.15
N ASP A 107 5.07 -6.13 3.19
CA ASP A 107 6.25 -5.31 3.42
C ASP A 107 5.83 -3.85 3.52
N VAL A 108 6.29 -3.16 4.57
CA VAL A 108 5.94 -1.76 4.82
C VAL A 108 7.20 -0.92 4.85
N GLU A 109 7.27 0.08 3.97
CA GLU A 109 8.33 1.08 3.92
C GLU A 109 7.80 2.41 4.46
N VAL A 110 8.46 2.93 5.49
CA VAL A 110 8.16 4.25 6.02
C VAL A 110 9.04 5.27 5.31
N GLU A 111 8.46 6.08 4.43
CA GLU A 111 9.22 7.04 3.62
C GLU A 111 9.54 8.32 4.39
N LYS A 112 8.57 8.79 5.19
CA LYS A 112 8.64 10.09 5.86
C LYS A 112 7.87 10.04 7.17
N ILE A 113 8.28 10.88 8.10
CA ILE A 113 7.54 11.20 9.30
C ILE A 113 6.92 12.59 9.08
N SER A 114 5.60 12.67 9.15
CA SER A 114 4.86 13.93 9.13
C SER A 114 5.16 14.68 10.42
N SER A 115 5.92 15.76 10.33
CA SER A 115 5.97 16.73 11.42
C SER A 115 4.72 17.59 11.30
N GLU A 116 3.92 17.68 12.36
CA GLU A 116 2.96 18.78 12.44
C GLU A 116 3.76 20.08 12.54
N GLY A 117 4.02 20.69 11.38
CA GLY A 117 4.79 21.92 11.24
C GLY A 117 4.54 22.54 9.87
N PRO A 118 4.72 23.86 9.72
CA PRO A 118 4.31 24.68 8.56
C PRO A 118 5.02 24.35 7.22
N GLY A 119 5.65 23.20 7.09
CA GLY A 119 6.35 22.76 5.88
C GLY A 119 5.42 22.41 4.72
N GLU A 120 4.25 21.81 4.96
CA GLU A 120 3.32 21.45 3.87
C GLU A 120 2.62 22.68 3.26
N VAL A 121 2.42 23.75 4.04
CA VAL A 121 1.88 25.03 3.54
C VAL A 121 2.90 25.73 2.63
N LEU A 122 4.19 25.69 3.00
CA LEU A 122 5.26 26.32 2.21
C LEU A 122 5.50 25.60 0.88
N GLU A 123 5.38 24.27 0.84
CA GLU A 123 5.54 23.49 -0.40
C GLU A 123 4.36 23.74 -1.37
N SER A 124 3.13 23.83 -0.82
CA SER A 124 1.91 24.19 -1.57
C SER A 124 1.94 25.63 -2.13
N ILE A 125 2.56 26.57 -1.41
CA ILE A 125 2.76 27.95 -1.86
C ILE A 125 3.84 28.02 -2.95
N ARG A 126 4.93 27.26 -2.79
CA ARG A 126 6.05 27.27 -3.74
C ARG A 126 5.72 26.63 -5.10
N GLU A 127 4.79 25.68 -5.14
CA GLU A 127 4.28 25.14 -6.41
C GLU A 127 3.38 26.14 -7.13
N LYS A 128 2.51 26.88 -6.42
CA LYS A 128 1.68 27.93 -7.02
C LYS A 128 2.49 29.11 -7.58
N SER A 129 3.61 29.48 -6.95
CA SER A 129 4.45 30.59 -7.41
C SER A 129 5.32 30.27 -8.64
N LYS A 130 5.26 29.06 -9.20
CA LYS A 130 5.99 28.69 -10.42
C LYS A 130 5.12 28.69 -11.68
N GLU A 131 3.82 28.94 -11.53
CA GLU A 131 2.85 28.91 -12.62
C GLU A 131 2.35 30.31 -13.03
N ASP A 132 2.84 31.37 -12.34
CA ASP A 132 2.70 32.79 -12.68
C ASP A 132 3.98 33.38 -13.30
#